data_AF-A0A349B8M4-F1
#
_entry.id   AF-A0A349B8M4-F1
#
_cell.length_a   1.000
_cell.length_b   1.000
_cell.length_c   1.000
_cell.angle_alpha   90.00
_cell.angle_beta   90.00
_cell.angle_gamma   90.00
#
_symmetry.space_group_name_H-M   'P 1'
#
loop_
_entity.id
_entity.type
_entity.pdbx_description
1 polymer ?
#
loop_
_entity_poly.entity_id
_entity_poly.type
_entity_poly.pdbx_seq_one_letter_code
_entity_poly.pdbx_strand_id
1 'polypeptide(L)'
;PCLYRGVLDVEEVRGIDRDDDPAERIYRYCSRLATTLQVAPEQWPADRAAFAEYWEANVARIEMDDLTRTYLQGIARADFLGAPWKWLVGPLVQLQTVGFLPPEFRAELGLPWTARHQRIFDGMMKAWVAVDRRLPGPIRRFPFNLYLWDTRLRVRSGRSIV
;
A
#
# COMPACT_ATOMS: atom_id res chain seq x y z
N PRO A 1 2.10 -11.66 -2.63
CA PRO A 1 1.98 -11.43 -1.16
C PRO A 1 2.42 -10.02 -0.69
N CYS A 2 2.43 -9.03 -1.60
CA CYS A 2 2.72 -7.63 -1.27
C CYS A 2 1.66 -6.98 -0.37
N LEU A 3 0.44 -7.54 -0.36
CA LEU A 3 -0.66 -7.11 0.50
C LEU A 3 -0.25 -7.06 1.98
N TYR A 4 0.31 -8.14 2.52
CA TYR A 4 0.70 -8.21 3.92
C TYR A 4 1.83 -7.22 4.23
N ARG A 5 2.86 -7.17 3.36
CA ARG A 5 3.97 -6.22 3.52
C ARG A 5 3.49 -4.77 3.54
N GLY A 6 2.65 -4.37 2.58
CA GLY A 6 2.14 -3.01 2.50
C GLY A 6 1.30 -2.60 3.72
N VAL A 7 0.50 -3.53 4.27
CA VAL A 7 -0.22 -3.26 5.53
C VAL A 7 0.75 -3.09 6.70
N LEU A 8 1.76 -3.96 6.81
CA LEU A 8 2.78 -3.84 7.85
C LEU A 8 3.54 -2.52 7.78
N ASP A 9 3.93 -2.08 6.58
CA ASP A 9 4.69 -0.83 6.43
C ASP A 9 3.87 0.40 6.88
N VAL A 10 2.55 0.38 6.65
CA VAL A 10 1.64 1.44 7.14
C VAL A 10 1.46 1.39 8.66
N GLU A 11 1.31 0.20 9.23
CA GLU A 11 1.14 0.05 10.68
C GLU A 11 2.44 0.34 11.45
N GLU A 12 3.61 0.03 10.88
CA GLU A 12 4.92 0.43 11.43
C GLU A 12 5.04 1.96 11.48
N VAL A 13 4.65 2.66 10.41
CA VAL A 13 4.61 4.12 10.41
C VAL A 13 3.70 4.67 11.53
N ARG A 14 2.60 3.97 11.83
CA ARG A 14 1.69 4.33 12.93
C ARG A 14 2.26 4.02 14.31
N GLY A 15 3.39 3.32 14.39
CA GLY A 15 4.07 2.93 15.61
C GLY A 15 3.49 1.66 16.26
N ILE A 16 2.84 0.80 15.48
CA ILE A 16 2.46 -0.55 15.95
C ILE A 16 3.68 -1.46 15.77
N ASP A 17 4.06 -2.16 16.85
CA ASP A 17 5.19 -3.08 16.82
C ASP A 17 4.87 -4.32 15.93
N ARG A 18 5.89 -4.76 15.20
CA ARG A 18 5.83 -5.94 14.32
C ARG A 18 5.80 -7.25 15.10
N ASP A 19 6.20 -7.24 16.36
CA ASP A 19 6.25 -8.45 17.19
C ASP A 19 5.01 -8.66 18.08
N ASP A 20 4.07 -7.71 18.07
CA ASP A 20 2.84 -7.80 18.85
C ASP A 20 1.77 -8.72 18.22
N ASP A 21 0.81 -9.17 19.04
CA ASP A 21 -0.42 -9.89 18.65
C ASP A 21 -1.16 -9.30 17.42
N PRO A 22 -1.22 -7.97 17.18
CA PRO A 22 -1.79 -7.40 15.97
C PRO A 22 -1.15 -7.86 14.67
N ALA A 23 0.17 -8.09 14.61
CA ALA A 23 0.84 -8.50 13.37
C ALA A 23 0.39 -9.90 12.93
N GLU A 24 0.24 -10.81 13.88
CA GLU A 24 -0.29 -12.16 13.64
C GLU A 24 -1.75 -12.10 13.16
N ARG A 25 -2.58 -11.26 13.78
CA ARG A 25 -3.96 -11.05 13.30
C ARG A 25 -3.98 -10.49 11.88
N ILE A 26 -3.16 -9.48 11.59
CA ILE A 26 -3.06 -8.87 10.25
C ILE A 26 -2.66 -9.93 9.22
N TYR A 27 -1.70 -10.79 9.55
CA TYR A 27 -1.27 -11.88 8.68
C TYR A 27 -2.42 -12.81 8.30
N ARG A 28 -3.20 -13.26 9.29
CA ARG A 28 -4.38 -14.11 9.07
C ARG A 28 -5.45 -13.42 8.23
N TYR A 29 -5.69 -12.13 8.44
CA TYR A 29 -6.62 -11.36 7.62
C TYR A 29 -6.13 -11.24 6.17
N CYS A 30 -4.84 -10.97 5.96
CA CYS A 30 -4.25 -10.87 4.63
C CYS A 30 -4.32 -12.22 3.89
N SER A 31 -4.08 -13.34 4.56
CA SER A 31 -4.24 -14.68 3.99
C SER A 31 -5.65 -14.90 3.46
N ARG A 32 -6.68 -14.58 4.26
CA ARG A 32 -8.08 -14.69 3.84
C ARG A 32 -8.41 -13.81 2.64
N LEU A 33 -7.86 -12.60 2.58
CA LEU A 33 -8.09 -11.72 1.43
C LEU A 33 -7.36 -12.25 0.19
N ALA A 34 -6.12 -12.71 0.33
CA ALA A 34 -5.34 -13.26 -0.77
C ALA A 34 -6.03 -14.49 -1.39
N THR A 35 -6.59 -15.38 -0.57
CA THR A 35 -7.30 -16.57 -1.09
C THR A 35 -8.61 -16.24 -1.78
N THR A 36 -9.25 -15.10 -1.47
CA THR A 36 -10.38 -14.59 -2.28
C THR A 36 -9.92 -14.01 -3.63
N LEU A 37 -8.67 -13.58 -3.74
CA LEU A 37 -8.05 -13.00 -4.93
C LEU A 37 -7.31 -14.06 -5.78
N GLN A 38 -7.78 -15.32 -5.75
CA GLN A 38 -7.27 -16.44 -6.55
C GLN A 38 -5.86 -16.94 -6.20
N VAL A 39 -5.31 -16.58 -5.02
CA VAL A 39 -4.10 -17.25 -4.50
C VAL A 39 -4.52 -18.56 -3.86
N ALA A 40 -3.95 -19.69 -4.29
CA ALA A 40 -4.25 -20.96 -3.63
C ALA A 40 -3.73 -20.94 -2.17
N PRO A 41 -4.47 -21.51 -1.20
CA PRO A 41 -4.04 -21.50 0.20
C PRO A 41 -2.62 -22.02 0.41
N GLU A 42 -2.20 -23.01 -0.38
CA GLU A 42 -0.89 -23.65 -0.32
C GLU A 42 0.24 -22.76 -0.85
N GLN A 43 -0.09 -21.73 -1.65
CA GLN A 43 0.87 -20.74 -2.16
C GLN A 43 1.08 -19.58 -1.18
N TRP A 44 0.22 -19.44 -0.17
CA TRP A 44 0.41 -18.47 0.89
C TRP A 44 1.42 -19.04 1.90
N PRO A 45 2.43 -18.26 2.35
CA PRO A 45 3.38 -18.78 3.34
C PRO A 45 2.67 -19.24 4.62
N ALA A 46 3.23 -20.24 5.32
CA ALA A 46 2.55 -20.84 6.47
C ALA A 46 2.48 -19.89 7.68
N ASP A 47 3.52 -19.08 7.85
CA ASP A 47 3.66 -18.15 8.96
C ASP A 47 4.43 -16.87 8.54
N ARG A 48 4.64 -15.98 9.51
CA ARG A 48 5.34 -14.71 9.28
C ARG A 48 6.82 -14.89 8.97
N ALA A 49 7.49 -15.93 9.49
CA ALA A 49 8.89 -16.19 9.23
C ALA A 49 9.09 -16.71 7.80
N ALA A 50 8.29 -17.70 7.39
CA ALA A 50 8.22 -18.19 6.03
C ALA A 50 7.85 -17.08 5.04
N PHE A 51 6.96 -16.15 5.45
CA PHE A 51 6.67 -14.97 4.64
C PHE A 51 7.89 -14.06 4.47
N ALA A 52 8.65 -13.81 5.54
CA ALA A 52 9.84 -12.96 5.47
C ALA A 52 10.88 -13.55 4.50
N GLU A 53 11.16 -14.85 4.61
CA GLU A 53 12.06 -15.56 3.68
C GLU A 53 11.56 -15.49 2.24
N TYR A 54 10.27 -15.79 2.03
CA TYR A 54 9.63 -15.66 0.71
C TYR A 54 9.77 -14.24 0.17
N TRP A 55 9.51 -13.22 0.99
CA TRP A 55 9.54 -11.82 0.57
C TRP A 55 10.94 -11.39 0.15
N GLU A 56 11.94 -11.62 0.99
CA GLU A 56 13.34 -11.27 0.69
C GLU A 56 13.84 -11.99 -0.56
N ALA A 57 13.53 -13.29 -0.71
CA ALA A 57 13.90 -14.06 -1.90
C ALA A 57 13.26 -13.52 -3.19
N ASN A 58 12.03 -12.99 -3.14
CA ASN A 58 11.37 -12.40 -4.29
C ASN A 58 11.87 -10.98 -4.57
N VAL A 59 12.14 -10.18 -3.54
CA VAL A 59 12.71 -8.84 -3.69
C VAL A 59 14.10 -8.90 -4.35
N ALA A 60 14.93 -9.87 -3.95
CA ALA A 60 16.25 -10.07 -4.54
C ALA A 60 16.22 -10.46 -6.02
N ARG A 61 15.06 -10.88 -6.55
CA ARG A 61 14.86 -11.34 -7.93
C ARG A 61 14.05 -10.37 -8.79
N ILE A 62 13.81 -9.15 -8.31
CA ILE A 62 13.07 -8.15 -9.07
C ILE A 62 13.90 -7.75 -10.30
N GLU A 63 13.32 -7.97 -11.46
CA GLU A 63 13.85 -7.55 -12.76
C GLU A 63 12.69 -7.01 -13.59
N MET A 64 12.93 -5.96 -14.38
CA MET A 64 11.93 -5.29 -15.18
C MET A 64 12.48 -4.93 -16.55
N ASP A 65 11.69 -5.14 -17.60
CA ASP A 65 11.98 -4.56 -18.90
C ASP A 65 11.69 -3.05 -18.94
N ASP A 66 12.18 -2.39 -19.98
CA ASP A 66 12.03 -0.93 -20.15
C ASP A 66 10.57 -0.49 -20.24
N LEU A 67 9.71 -1.33 -20.82
CA LEU A 67 8.28 -1.06 -20.94
C LEU A 67 7.61 -1.03 -19.57
N THR A 68 7.83 -2.08 -18.77
CA THR A 68 7.30 -2.21 -17.41
C THR A 68 7.83 -1.09 -16.52
N ARG A 69 9.13 -0.80 -16.61
CA ARG A 69 9.78 0.31 -15.89
C ARG A 69 9.10 1.65 -16.20
N THR A 70 8.93 1.97 -17.47
CA THR A 70 8.29 3.21 -17.92
C THR A 70 6.85 3.31 -17.43
N TYR A 71 6.12 2.20 -17.53
CA TYR A 71 4.73 2.13 -17.09
C TYR A 71 4.59 2.36 -15.57
N LEU A 72 5.40 1.67 -14.76
CA LEU A 72 5.38 1.81 -13.30
C LEU A 72 5.82 3.19 -12.83
N GLN A 73 6.81 3.80 -13.49
CA GLN A 73 7.18 5.19 -13.24
C GLN A 73 6.00 6.14 -13.53
N GLY A 74 5.24 5.89 -14.59
CA GLY A 74 4.05 6.67 -14.91
C GLY A 74 2.96 6.57 -13.84
N ILE A 75 2.73 5.36 -13.31
CA ILE A 75 1.81 5.15 -12.18
C ILE A 75 2.30 5.90 -10.94
N ALA A 76 3.58 5.78 -10.61
CA ALA A 76 4.16 6.45 -9.45
C ALA A 76 4.05 7.98 -9.55
N ARG A 77 4.13 8.55 -10.75
CA ARG A 77 3.92 9.99 -11.01
C ARG A 77 2.46 10.41 -11.12
N ALA A 78 1.52 9.48 -10.92
CA ALA A 78 0.09 9.70 -11.13
C ALA A 78 -0.25 10.24 -12.54
N ASP A 79 0.47 9.78 -13.57
CA ASP A 79 0.28 10.24 -14.96
C ASP A 79 -1.14 9.95 -15.48
N PHE A 80 -1.82 8.94 -14.91
CA PHE A 80 -3.21 8.58 -15.20
C PHE A 80 -4.24 9.66 -14.83
N LEU A 81 -3.89 10.63 -13.96
CA LEU A 81 -4.79 11.73 -13.60
C LEU A 81 -4.89 12.81 -14.69
N GLY A 82 -3.97 12.81 -15.67
CA GLY A 82 -3.92 13.84 -16.70
C GLY A 82 -3.53 15.23 -16.18
N ALA A 83 -3.43 16.19 -17.09
CA ALA A 83 -3.19 17.59 -16.74
C ALA A 83 -4.48 18.28 -16.27
N PRO A 84 -4.43 19.20 -15.28
CA PRO A 84 -3.23 19.68 -14.58
C PRO A 84 -2.84 18.85 -13.34
N TRP A 85 -3.67 17.87 -12.94
CA TRP A 85 -3.52 17.17 -11.67
C TRP A 85 -2.20 16.42 -11.53
N LYS A 86 -1.71 15.75 -12.58
CA LYS A 86 -0.42 15.07 -12.55
C LYS A 86 0.74 16.00 -12.18
N TRP A 87 0.68 17.28 -12.55
CA TRP A 87 1.74 18.23 -12.21
C TRP A 87 1.63 18.73 -10.77
N LEU A 88 0.40 18.82 -10.24
CA LEU A 88 0.14 19.30 -8.89
C LEU A 88 0.42 18.22 -7.84
N VAL A 89 -0.03 16.99 -8.06
CA VAL A 89 0.08 15.90 -7.07
C VAL A 89 1.12 14.84 -7.43
N GLY A 90 1.53 14.74 -8.69
CA GLY A 90 2.43 13.67 -9.15
C GLY A 90 3.74 13.55 -8.38
N PRO A 91 4.49 14.66 -8.13
CA PRO A 91 5.72 14.58 -7.34
C PRO A 91 5.49 14.08 -5.90
N LEU A 92 4.36 14.45 -5.29
CA LEU A 92 3.99 14.01 -3.95
C LEU A 92 3.63 12.51 -3.94
N VAL A 93 2.81 12.08 -4.90
CA VAL A 93 2.44 10.67 -5.07
C VAL A 93 3.68 9.82 -5.36
N GLN A 94 4.62 10.34 -6.16
CA GLN A 94 5.86 9.65 -6.46
C GLN A 94 6.73 9.50 -5.22
N LEU A 95 6.92 10.58 -4.44
CA LEU A 95 7.67 10.50 -3.20
C LEU A 95 7.06 9.50 -2.22
N GLN A 96 5.73 9.52 -2.06
CA GLN A 96 5.02 8.58 -1.19
C GLN A 96 5.18 7.15 -1.69
N THR A 97 4.89 6.89 -2.96
CA THR A 97 4.94 5.55 -3.56
C THR A 97 6.35 4.99 -3.47
N VAL A 98 7.35 5.75 -3.93
CA VAL A 98 8.76 5.31 -3.94
C VAL A 98 9.29 5.15 -2.52
N GLY A 99 8.85 5.97 -1.57
CA GLY A 99 9.26 5.87 -0.17
C GLY A 99 8.86 4.57 0.53
N PHE A 100 7.79 3.90 0.09
CA PHE A 100 7.41 2.57 0.58
C PHE A 100 8.12 1.41 -0.12
N LEU A 101 8.77 1.64 -1.27
CA LEU A 101 9.42 0.57 -2.02
C LEU A 101 10.75 0.14 -1.36
N PRO A 102 11.10 -1.16 -1.38
CA PRO A 102 12.43 -1.63 -1.01
C PRO A 102 13.53 -1.02 -1.90
N PRO A 103 14.77 -0.86 -1.39
CA PRO A 103 15.89 -0.29 -2.15
C PRO A 103 16.14 -0.94 -3.51
N GLU A 104 16.01 -2.28 -3.58
CA GLU A 104 16.21 -3.09 -4.79
C GLU A 104 15.20 -2.69 -5.87
N PHE A 105 13.93 -2.53 -5.48
CA PHE A 105 12.87 -2.11 -6.39
C PHE A 105 13.09 -0.67 -6.88
N ARG A 106 13.59 0.23 -6.03
CA ARG A 106 13.90 1.62 -6.44
C ARG A 106 15.06 1.66 -7.45
N ALA A 107 16.09 0.86 -7.20
CA ALA A 107 17.22 0.73 -8.10
C ALA A 107 16.76 0.18 -9.46
N GLU A 108 15.92 -0.85 -9.45
CA GLU A 108 15.38 -1.42 -10.68
C GLU A 108 14.38 -0.50 -11.38
N LEU A 109 13.70 0.41 -10.67
CA LEU A 109 12.94 1.48 -11.32
C LEU A 109 13.83 2.60 -11.87
N GLY A 110 15.13 2.62 -11.58
CA GLY A 110 16.01 3.74 -11.94
C GLY A 110 15.67 5.05 -11.20
N LEU A 111 15.07 4.96 -10.01
CA LEU A 111 14.64 6.10 -9.21
C LEU A 111 15.64 6.34 -8.07
N PRO A 112 16.57 7.29 -8.20
CA PRO A 112 17.60 7.51 -7.18
C PRO A 112 16.95 7.98 -5.88
N TRP A 113 17.23 7.26 -4.80
CA TRP A 113 16.77 7.61 -3.46
C TRP A 113 17.92 8.14 -2.63
N THR A 114 17.79 9.37 -2.14
CA THR A 114 18.84 10.03 -1.35
C THR A 114 18.39 10.22 0.10
N ALA A 115 19.34 10.48 1.01
CA ALA A 115 19.04 10.82 2.40
C ALA A 115 18.12 12.05 2.54
N ARG A 116 18.06 12.94 1.53
CA ARG A 116 17.09 14.03 1.49
C ARG A 116 15.68 13.51 1.24
N HIS A 117 15.50 12.62 0.27
CA HIS A 117 14.20 12.00 -0.01
C HIS A 117 13.67 11.24 1.21
N GLN A 118 14.54 10.47 1.89
CA GLN A 118 14.17 9.76 3.11
C GLN A 118 13.66 10.72 4.19
N ARG A 119 14.37 11.82 4.48
CA ARG A 119 13.94 12.78 5.50
C ARG A 119 12.60 13.44 5.18
N ILE A 120 12.35 13.76 3.91
CA ILE A 120 11.07 14.36 3.49
C ILE A 120 9.95 13.32 3.64
N PHE A 121 10.20 12.08 3.21
CA PHE A 121 9.26 10.98 3.38
C PHE A 121 8.93 10.73 4.85
N ASP A 122 9.92 10.62 5.72
CA ASP A 122 9.72 10.40 7.16
C ASP A 122 8.91 11.54 7.80
N GLY A 123 9.20 12.79 7.41
CA GLY A 123 8.44 13.97 7.86
C GLY A 123 6.98 13.93 7.39
N MET A 124 6.76 13.57 6.13
CA MET A 124 5.43 13.41 5.54
C MET A 124 4.64 12.31 6.26
N MET A 125 5.26 11.16 6.52
CA MET A 125 4.62 10.05 7.22
C MET A 125 4.26 10.42 8.67
N LYS A 126 5.15 11.13 9.38
CA LYS A 126 4.85 11.66 10.73
C LYS A 126 3.67 12.63 10.71
N ALA A 127 3.63 13.54 9.74
CA ALA A 127 2.51 14.46 9.58
C ALA A 127 1.21 13.70 9.28
N TRP A 128 1.25 12.70 8.41
CA TRP A 128 0.10 11.87 8.08
C TRP A 128 -0.46 11.15 9.32
N VAL A 129 0.40 10.50 10.11
CA VAL A 129 0.00 9.86 11.39
C VAL A 129 -0.57 10.87 12.37
N ALA A 130 0.03 12.05 12.47
CA ALA A 130 -0.44 13.11 13.35
C ALA A 130 -1.84 13.62 12.96
N VAL A 131 -2.14 13.69 11.66
CA VAL A 131 -3.47 14.03 11.14
C VAL A 131 -4.45 12.88 11.39
N ASP A 132 -4.09 11.65 11.03
CA ASP A 132 -4.94 10.46 11.18
C ASP A 132 -5.40 10.25 12.63
N ARG A 133 -4.51 10.45 13.60
CA ARG A 133 -4.81 10.37 15.04
C ARG A 133 -5.78 11.46 15.52
N ARG A 134 -5.81 12.63 14.85
CA ARG A 134 -6.69 13.75 15.19
C ARG A 134 -8.02 13.72 14.45
N LEU A 135 -8.10 12.96 13.35
CA LEU A 135 -9.31 12.89 12.54
C LEU A 135 -10.43 12.14 13.28
N PRO A 136 -11.64 12.72 13.38
CA PRO A 136 -12.83 12.04 13.90
C PRO A 136 -13.15 10.76 13.13
N GLY A 137 -13.66 9.75 13.84
CA GLY A 137 -13.97 8.44 13.26
C GLY A 137 -14.79 8.45 11.96
N PRO A 138 -15.83 9.30 11.80
CA PRO A 138 -16.58 9.38 10.55
C PRO A 138 -15.73 9.84 9.36
N ILE A 139 -14.85 10.82 9.56
CA ILE A 139 -13.96 11.34 8.51
C ILE A 139 -12.90 10.29 8.16
N ARG A 140 -12.35 9.60 9.17
CA ARG A 140 -11.37 8.53 8.96
C ARG A 140 -11.92 7.34 8.15
N ARG A 141 -13.24 7.10 8.24
CA ARG A 141 -13.93 6.04 7.47
C ARG A 141 -14.42 6.50 6.10
N PHE A 142 -14.31 7.78 5.78
CA PHE A 142 -14.68 8.31 4.47
C PHE A 142 -13.62 7.92 3.42
N PRO A 143 -14.00 7.56 2.18
CA PRO A 143 -15.37 7.51 1.64
C PRO A 143 -16.10 6.18 1.86
N PHE A 144 -15.46 5.18 2.48
CA PHE A 144 -16.03 3.84 2.63
C PHE A 144 -17.35 3.81 3.40
N ASN A 145 -17.51 4.62 4.43
CA ASN A 145 -18.78 4.74 5.16
C ASN A 145 -19.94 5.20 4.26
N LEU A 146 -19.69 6.13 3.33
CA LEU A 146 -20.68 6.61 2.36
C LEU A 146 -21.03 5.52 1.36
N TYR A 147 -20.02 4.85 0.78
CA TYR A 147 -20.26 3.74 -0.14
C TYR A 147 -21.00 2.57 0.52
N LEU A 148 -20.66 2.23 1.76
CA LEU A 148 -21.37 1.20 2.52
C LEU A 148 -22.80 1.62 2.82
N TRP A 149 -23.04 2.90 3.11
CA TRP A 149 -24.39 3.42 3.30
C TRP A 149 -25.21 3.32 2.01
N ASP A 150 -24.68 3.78 0.88
CA ASP A 150 -25.34 3.71 -0.43
C ASP A 150 -25.63 2.26 -0.84
N THR A 151 -24.63 1.37 -0.68
CA THR A 151 -24.78 -0.07 -0.96
C THR A 151 -25.90 -0.68 -0.13
N ARG A 152 -25.95 -0.39 1.19
CA ARG A 152 -27.00 -0.91 2.08
C ARG A 152 -28.38 -0.40 1.69
N LEU A 153 -28.49 0.84 1.21
CA LEU A 153 -29.75 1.39 0.72
C LEU A 153 -30.21 0.71 -0.57
N ARG A 154 -29.31 0.47 -1.52
CA ARG A 154 -29.61 -0.23 -2.78
C ARG A 154 -30.07 -1.67 -2.54
N VAL A 155 -29.36 -2.40 -1.69
CA VAL A 155 -29.76 -3.77 -1.28
C VAL A 155 -31.16 -3.79 -0.66
N ARG A 156 -31.45 -2.86 0.26
CA ARG A 156 -32.78 -2.77 0.92
C ARG A 156 -33.90 -2.39 -0.04
N SER A 157 -33.60 -1.63 -1.07
CA SER A 157 -34.57 -1.17 -2.08
C SER A 157 -34.64 -2.07 -3.32
N GLY A 158 -33.94 -3.21 -3.32
CA GLY A 158 -33.90 -4.13 -4.46
C GLY A 158 -33.26 -3.54 -5.71
N ARG A 159 -32.47 -2.47 -5.59
CA ARG A 159 -31.79 -1.80 -6.70
C ARG A 159 -30.44 -2.43 -6.98
N SER A 160 -30.02 -2.41 -8.25
CA SER A 160 -28.67 -2.83 -8.65
C SER A 160 -27.59 -2.02 -7.94
N ILE A 161 -26.53 -2.72 -7.52
CA ILE A 161 -25.31 -2.15 -6.89
C ILE A 161 -24.29 -1.77 -7.98
N VAL A 162 -24.48 -2.28 -9.21
CA VAL A 162 -23.67 -2.01 -10.41
C VAL A 162 -24.45 -1.12 -11.38
#